data_AF-A0A963MCP4-F1
#
_entry.id   AF-A0A963MCP4-F1
#
_cell.length_a   1.000
_cell.length_b   1.000
_cell.length_c   1.000
_cell.angle_alpha   90.00
_cell.angle_beta   90.00
_cell.angle_gamma   90.00
#
_symmetry.space_group_name_H-M   'P 1'
#
loop_
_entity.id
_entity.type
_entity.pdbx_description
1 polymer ?
#
loop_
_entity_poly.entity_id
_entity_poly.type
_entity_poly.pdbx_seq_one_letter_code
_entity_poly.pdbx_strand_id
1 'polypeptide(L)'
;AGTRLLSKEELSAPDPQAPGTLLAHYAPNAKLRLMEAAQLRTALDILGPDAAHIAVYARTPLRSASARLIVRRMPDDAAATAQQLFAVLREFDAAGARLIWVETPPADPAWDGVRDRLTRAAASA
;
A
#
# COMPACT_ATOMS: atom_id res chain seq x y z
N ALA A 1 8.56 41.86 41.00
CA ALA A 1 9.50 41.02 40.23
C ALA A 1 8.67 40.04 39.41
N GLY A 2 8.56 40.25 38.10
CA GLY A 2 7.71 39.45 37.21
C GLY A 2 8.57 38.54 36.34
N THR A 3 8.33 37.23 36.42
CA THR A 3 8.97 36.23 35.57
C THR A 3 8.35 36.24 34.18
N ARG A 4 9.21 36.32 33.16
CA ARG A 4 8.88 36.28 31.74
C ARG A 4 8.51 34.84 31.36
N LEU A 5 7.27 34.62 30.89
CA LEU A 5 6.85 33.38 30.25
C LEU A 5 7.59 33.24 28.90
N LEU A 6 8.26 32.11 28.70
CA LEU A 6 8.89 31.75 27.43
C LEU A 6 7.83 31.22 26.45
N SER A 7 7.95 31.65 25.20
CA SER A 7 7.02 31.35 24.10
C SER A 7 7.17 29.92 23.57
N LYS A 8 6.10 29.45 22.90
CA LYS A 8 5.88 28.11 22.31
C LYS A 8 6.94 27.61 21.31
N GLU A 9 7.97 28.39 21.03
CA GLU A 9 8.91 28.18 19.92
C GLU A 9 10.17 27.38 20.29
N GLU A 10 10.41 27.10 21.59
CA GLU A 10 11.59 26.35 22.05
C GLU A 10 11.40 24.82 22.13
N LEU A 11 10.24 24.29 21.71
CA LEU A 11 9.98 22.83 21.73
C LEU A 11 10.42 22.08 20.46
N SER A 12 11.27 22.69 19.63
CA SER A 12 11.84 22.03 18.44
C SER A 12 13.24 21.49 18.74
N ALA A 13 13.33 20.51 19.62
CA ALA A 13 14.48 19.61 19.70
C ALA A 13 13.99 18.18 19.40
N PRO A 14 14.54 17.49 18.38
CA PRO A 14 14.12 16.15 18.01
C PRO A 14 14.51 15.15 19.10
N ASP A 15 13.49 14.48 19.66
CA ASP A 15 13.59 13.40 20.65
C ASP A 15 14.49 12.24 20.12
N PRO A 16 15.25 11.54 20.98
CA PRO A 16 16.21 10.54 20.56
C PRO A 16 15.53 9.29 20.00
N GLN A 17 16.17 8.73 18.97
CA GLN A 17 15.77 7.56 18.21
C GLN A 17 15.46 6.34 19.09
N ALA A 18 14.16 6.02 19.21
CA ALA A 18 13.72 4.66 19.50
C ALA A 18 13.76 3.84 18.18
N PRO A 19 14.29 2.60 18.16
CA PRO A 19 14.28 1.74 16.97
C PRO A 19 12.88 1.13 16.73
N GLY A 20 11.90 2.02 16.54
CA GLY A 20 10.48 1.68 16.34
C GLY A 20 9.66 2.79 15.66
N THR A 21 10.24 3.95 15.35
CA THR A 21 9.52 5.14 14.86
C THR A 21 9.61 5.40 13.35
N LEU A 22 10.06 4.42 12.54
CA LEU A 22 10.10 4.52 11.07
C LEU A 22 8.90 3.87 10.34
N LEU A 23 7.90 3.40 11.07
CA LEU A 23 6.69 2.78 10.47
C LEU A 23 5.48 3.72 10.40
N ALA A 24 5.52 4.89 11.04
CA ALA A 24 4.41 5.82 11.03
C ALA A 24 4.53 6.77 9.83
N HIS A 25 3.46 6.85 9.03
CA HIS A 25 3.19 7.86 7.98
C HIS A 25 3.59 7.55 6.53
N TYR A 26 3.60 6.29 6.12
CA TYR A 26 3.43 6.02 4.68
C TYR A 26 1.94 5.82 4.35
N ALA A 27 1.33 6.86 3.78
CA ALA A 27 0.07 6.77 3.06
C ALA A 27 0.41 6.69 1.56
N PRO A 28 -0.03 5.65 0.83
CA PRO A 28 0.25 5.55 -0.59
C PRO A 28 -0.41 6.72 -1.34
N ASN A 29 0.30 7.31 -2.30
CA ASN A 29 -0.25 8.36 -3.17
C ASN A 29 -1.21 7.78 -4.22
N ALA A 30 -0.98 6.54 -4.62
CA ALA A 30 -1.85 5.82 -5.54
C ALA A 30 -3.10 5.31 -4.83
N LYS A 31 -4.27 5.45 -5.48
CA LYS A 31 -5.53 4.97 -4.92
C LYS A 31 -5.54 3.44 -4.88
N LEU A 32 -5.61 2.89 -3.68
CA LEU A 32 -5.66 1.45 -3.45
C LEU A 32 -7.10 0.94 -3.54
N ARG A 33 -7.30 -0.19 -4.24
CA ARG A 33 -8.59 -0.91 -4.29
C ARG A 33 -8.40 -2.40 -4.09
N LEU A 34 -9.24 -2.99 -3.24
CA LEU A 34 -9.34 -4.43 -3.06
C LEU A 34 -10.36 -4.99 -4.05
N MET A 35 -9.99 -6.05 -4.75
CA MET A 35 -10.81 -6.69 -5.78
C MET A 35 -10.58 -8.19 -5.78
N GLU A 36 -11.62 -8.97 -6.08
CA GLU A 36 -11.46 -10.41 -6.30
C GLU A 36 -10.63 -10.69 -7.56
N ALA A 37 -9.95 -11.83 -7.60
CA ALA A 37 -9.13 -12.22 -8.75
C ALA A 37 -9.90 -12.19 -10.09
N ALA A 38 -11.18 -12.59 -10.06
CA ALA A 38 -12.06 -12.53 -11.22
C ALA A 38 -12.32 -11.08 -11.68
N GLN A 39 -12.53 -10.16 -10.74
CA GLN A 39 -12.75 -8.75 -11.05
C GLN A 39 -11.49 -8.09 -11.60
N LEU A 40 -10.31 -8.43 -11.07
CA LEU A 40 -9.02 -7.97 -11.60
C LEU A 40 -8.85 -8.40 -13.06
N ARG A 41 -9.09 -9.69 -13.34
CA ARG A 41 -9.03 -10.25 -14.69
C ARG A 41 -9.95 -9.49 -15.65
N THR A 42 -11.23 -9.36 -15.29
CA THR A 42 -12.21 -8.64 -16.10
C THR A 42 -11.82 -7.18 -16.33
N ALA A 43 -11.35 -6.47 -15.30
CA ALA A 43 -10.93 -5.08 -15.44
C ALA A 43 -9.71 -4.94 -16.35
N LEU A 44 -8.73 -5.85 -16.26
CA LEU A 44 -7.56 -5.86 -17.14
C LEU A 44 -7.94 -6.21 -18.59
N ASP A 45 -8.88 -7.12 -18.80
CA ASP A 45 -9.38 -7.47 -20.13
C ASP A 45 -10.13 -6.29 -20.77
N ILE A 46 -10.94 -5.55 -19.98
CA ILE A 46 -11.67 -4.36 -20.45
C ILE A 46 -10.71 -3.23 -20.80
N LEU A 47 -9.71 -2.95 -19.96
CA LEU A 47 -8.73 -1.89 -20.24
C LEU A 47 -7.76 -2.27 -21.36
N GLY A 48 -7.50 -3.57 -21.54
CA GLY A 48 -6.62 -4.10 -22.59
C GLY A 48 -5.24 -3.40 -22.60
N PRO A 49 -4.75 -2.95 -23.76
CA PRO A 49 -3.44 -2.30 -23.90
C PRO A 49 -3.36 -0.90 -23.26
N ASP A 50 -4.51 -0.29 -22.93
CA ASP A 50 -4.58 1.05 -22.36
C ASP A 50 -4.47 1.06 -20.83
N ALA A 51 -4.36 -0.10 -20.19
CA ALA A 51 -4.07 -0.21 -18.76
C ALA A 51 -2.70 0.42 -18.44
N ALA A 52 -2.68 1.70 -18.08
CA ALA A 52 -1.48 2.47 -17.75
C ALA A 52 -1.59 3.06 -16.34
N HIS A 53 -0.44 3.30 -15.69
CA HIS A 53 -0.37 3.80 -14.31
C HIS A 53 -1.12 2.93 -13.29
N ILE A 54 -1.31 1.64 -13.59
CA ILE A 54 -1.94 0.68 -12.71
C ILE A 54 -0.85 -0.29 -12.25
N ALA A 55 -0.80 -0.50 -10.95
CA ALA A 55 -0.05 -1.58 -10.33
C ALA A 55 -1.01 -2.62 -9.77
N VAL A 56 -0.67 -3.90 -9.91
CA VAL A 56 -1.47 -5.01 -9.39
C VAL A 56 -0.64 -5.87 -8.44
N TYR A 57 -1.20 -6.15 -7.26
CA TYR A 57 -0.63 -7.06 -6.28
C TYR A 57 -1.59 -8.23 -6.05
N ALA A 58 -1.29 -9.38 -6.64
CA ALA A 58 -2.19 -10.51 -6.68
C ALA A 58 -1.48 -11.83 -6.40
N ARG A 59 -2.22 -12.79 -5.84
CA ARG A 59 -1.73 -14.18 -5.67
C ARG A 59 -1.98 -15.00 -6.92
N THR A 60 -3.11 -14.74 -7.57
CA THR A 60 -3.49 -15.37 -8.82
C THR A 60 -2.63 -14.79 -9.95
N PRO A 61 -2.06 -15.62 -10.85
CA PRO A 61 -1.39 -15.13 -12.04
C PRO A 61 -2.39 -14.42 -12.95
N LEU A 62 -2.13 -13.15 -13.23
CA LEU A 62 -2.95 -12.33 -14.13
C LEU A 62 -2.26 -12.17 -15.47
N ARG A 63 -3.07 -12.11 -16.53
CA ARG A 63 -2.62 -11.76 -17.88
C ARG A 63 -3.18 -10.39 -18.24
N SER A 64 -2.37 -9.57 -18.87
CA SER A 64 -2.80 -8.29 -19.44
C SER A 64 -2.07 -8.08 -20.77
N ALA A 65 -2.75 -7.41 -21.70
CA ALA A 65 -2.16 -7.00 -22.98
C ALA A 65 -1.30 -5.72 -22.85
N SER A 66 -1.36 -5.02 -21.71
CA SER A 66 -0.60 -3.78 -21.51
C SER A 66 0.83 -4.05 -21.03
N ALA A 67 1.81 -3.51 -21.75
CA ALA A 67 3.20 -3.49 -21.33
C ALA A 67 3.50 -2.46 -20.22
N ARG A 68 2.55 -1.55 -19.93
CA ARG A 68 2.69 -0.50 -18.91
C ARG A 68 2.13 -0.90 -17.55
N LEU A 69 1.54 -2.10 -17.45
CA LEU A 69 1.02 -2.63 -16.20
C LEU A 69 2.17 -3.16 -15.34
N ILE A 70 2.21 -2.74 -14.09
CA ILE A 70 3.16 -3.27 -13.11
C ILE A 70 2.46 -4.37 -12.34
N VAL A 71 2.99 -5.60 -12.35
CA VAL A 71 2.38 -6.72 -11.61
C VAL A 71 3.41 -7.28 -10.63
N ARG A 72 2.99 -7.44 -9.37
CA ARG A 72 3.74 -8.14 -8.34
C ARG A 72 2.93 -9.31 -7.81
N ARG A 73 3.63 -10.43 -7.60
CA ARG A 73 3.07 -11.61 -6.95
C ARG A 73 3.01 -11.34 -5.45
N MET A 74 1.82 -11.38 -4.88
CA MET A 74 1.61 -11.46 -3.45
C MET A 74 2.04 -12.84 -2.97
N PRO A 75 2.72 -13.02 -1.83
CA PRO A 75 3.01 -14.34 -1.29
C PRO A 75 1.74 -15.14 -0.97
N ASP A 76 1.90 -16.46 -0.86
CA ASP A 76 0.82 -17.34 -0.35
C ASP A 76 0.79 -17.40 1.19
N ASP A 77 1.84 -16.89 1.85
CA ASP A 77 1.93 -16.78 3.30
C ASP A 77 1.52 -15.39 3.80
N ALA A 78 0.69 -15.35 4.85
CA ALA A 78 0.15 -14.12 5.40
C ALA A 78 1.22 -13.27 6.11
N ALA A 79 2.16 -13.90 6.83
CA ALA A 79 3.20 -13.20 7.56
C ALA A 79 4.21 -12.56 6.60
N ALA A 80 4.64 -13.31 5.58
CA ALA A 80 5.48 -12.81 4.48
C ALA A 80 4.79 -11.66 3.74
N THR A 81 3.48 -11.75 3.52
CA THR A 81 2.71 -10.66 2.89
C THR A 81 2.70 -9.42 3.78
N ALA A 82 2.41 -9.57 5.08
CA ALA A 82 2.39 -8.44 6.01
C ALA A 82 3.74 -7.73 6.10
N GLN A 83 4.84 -8.49 6.10
CA GLN A 83 6.19 -7.95 6.18
C GLN A 83 6.57 -7.11 4.95
N GLN A 84 6.21 -7.57 3.75
CA GLN A 84 6.59 -6.89 2.51
C GLN A 84 5.55 -5.90 1.98
N LEU A 85 4.33 -5.90 2.51
CA LEU A 85 3.20 -5.09 2.00
C LEU A 85 3.59 -3.63 1.77
N PHE A 86 4.14 -2.96 2.78
CA PHE A 86 4.49 -1.54 2.65
C PHE A 86 5.67 -1.29 1.72
N ALA A 87 6.61 -2.22 1.61
CA ALA A 87 7.70 -2.12 0.65
C ALA A 87 7.15 -2.18 -0.79
N VAL A 88 6.27 -3.14 -1.06
CA VAL A 88 5.61 -3.29 -2.37
C VAL A 88 4.77 -2.06 -2.73
N LEU A 89 3.98 -1.52 -1.79
CA LEU A 89 3.19 -0.31 -2.04
C LEU A 89 4.09 0.89 -2.37
N ARG A 90 5.19 1.07 -1.63
CA ARG A 90 6.18 2.12 -1.91
C ARG A 90 6.85 1.96 -3.27
N GLU A 91 7.16 0.73 -3.67
CA GLU A 91 7.69 0.46 -5.01
C GLU A 91 6.71 0.87 -6.11
N PHE A 92 5.41 0.62 -5.92
CA PHE A 92 4.38 1.03 -6.89
C PHE A 92 4.26 2.55 -7.01
N ASP A 93 4.25 3.25 -5.88
CA ASP A 93 4.24 4.71 -5.88
C ASP A 93 5.49 5.28 -6.55
N ALA A 94 6.67 4.73 -6.22
CA ALA A 94 7.94 5.16 -6.82
C ALA A 94 7.97 4.90 -8.34
N ALA A 95 7.29 3.84 -8.80
CA ALA A 95 7.13 3.55 -10.22
C ALA A 95 6.05 4.41 -10.92
N GLY A 96 5.42 5.35 -10.20
CA GLY A 96 4.43 6.28 -10.76
C GLY A 96 3.06 5.65 -11.00
N ALA A 97 2.73 4.57 -10.28
CA ALA A 97 1.37 4.06 -10.27
C ALA A 97 0.42 5.11 -9.69
N ARG A 98 -0.77 5.23 -10.28
CA ARG A 98 -1.87 6.10 -9.80
C ARG A 98 -3.00 5.28 -9.19
N LEU A 99 -3.11 4.02 -9.60
CA LEU A 99 -4.04 3.04 -9.08
C LEU A 99 -3.27 1.80 -8.64
N ILE A 100 -3.53 1.31 -7.43
CA ILE A 100 -3.02 0.04 -6.95
C ILE A 100 -4.22 -0.89 -6.77
N TRP A 101 -4.25 -1.99 -7.50
CA TRP A 101 -5.26 -3.02 -7.34
C TRP A 101 -4.67 -4.19 -6.59
N VAL A 102 -5.30 -4.57 -5.49
CA VAL A 102 -4.84 -5.67 -4.64
C VAL A 102 -5.89 -6.77 -4.67
N GLU A 103 -5.45 -8.00 -4.90
CA GLU A 103 -6.34 -9.16 -4.76
C GLU A 103 -6.79 -9.29 -3.31
N THR A 104 -8.10 -9.46 -3.09
CA THR A 104 -8.63 -9.70 -1.75
C THR A 104 -7.96 -10.93 -1.12
N PRO A 105 -7.33 -10.80 0.07
CA PRO A 105 -6.76 -11.94 0.76
C PRO A 105 -7.82 -12.96 1.22
N PRO A 106 -7.50 -14.26 1.36
CA PRO A 106 -8.44 -15.30 1.82
C PRO A 106 -9.03 -14.96 3.17
N ALA A 107 -10.32 -15.21 3.40
CA ALA A 107 -11.04 -14.95 4.66
C ALA A 107 -10.53 -15.72 5.90
N ASP A 108 -9.41 -16.43 5.80
CA ASP A 108 -8.74 -17.12 6.90
C ASP A 108 -8.23 -16.11 7.96
N PRO A 109 -8.32 -16.42 9.27
CA PRO A 109 -7.84 -15.57 10.36
C PRO A 109 -6.37 -15.14 10.26
N ALA A 110 -5.50 -15.97 9.68
CA ALA A 110 -4.10 -15.62 9.48
C ALA A 110 -3.91 -14.34 8.64
N TRP A 111 -4.90 -14.03 7.79
CA TRP A 111 -4.90 -12.87 6.90
C TRP A 111 -5.61 -11.64 7.47
N ASP A 112 -6.23 -11.72 8.66
CA ASP A 112 -6.93 -10.58 9.26
C ASP A 112 -6.01 -9.36 9.41
N GLY A 113 -4.77 -9.58 9.86
CA GLY A 113 -3.79 -8.52 9.99
C GLY A 113 -3.39 -7.89 8.64
N VAL A 114 -3.36 -8.67 7.56
CA VAL A 114 -3.04 -8.15 6.22
C VAL A 114 -4.22 -7.34 5.69
N ARG A 115 -5.45 -7.86 5.82
CA ARG A 115 -6.69 -7.16 5.45
C ARG A 115 -6.82 -5.82 6.16
N ASP A 116 -6.65 -5.79 7.47
CA ASP A 116 -6.74 -4.58 8.27
C ASP A 116 -5.75 -3.50 7.78
N ARG A 117 -4.50 -3.88 7.50
CA ARG A 117 -3.50 -2.97 6.94
C ARG A 117 -3.87 -2.47 5.54
N LEU A 118 -4.37 -3.35 4.67
CA LEU A 118 -4.82 -2.99 3.33
C LEU A 118 -6.01 -2.04 3.35
N THR A 119 -7.00 -2.29 4.22
CA THR A 119 -8.17 -1.43 4.40
C THR A 119 -7.77 -0.05 4.90
N ARG A 120 -6.84 0.03 5.87
CA ARG A 120 -6.31 1.32 6.31
C ARG A 120 -5.57 2.06 5.21
N ALA A 121 -4.73 1.36 4.44
CA ALA A 121 -4.02 1.94 3.31
C ALA A 121 -4.98 2.45 2.22
N ALA A 122 -6.07 1.73 1.95
CA ALA A 122 -7.12 2.15 1.03
C ALA A 122 -7.88 3.40 1.52
N ALA A 123 -8.09 3.53 2.83
CA ALA A 123 -8.79 4.66 3.41
C ALA A 123 -7.94 5.95 3.43
N SER A 124 -6.61 5.83 3.39
CA SER A 124 -5.68 6.96 3.41
C SER A 124 -5.29 7.50 2.03
N ALA A 125 -5.70 6.83 0.94
CA ALA A 125 -5.25 7.07 -0.43
C ALA A 125 -6.28 7.80 -1.31
#